data_AF-A0A7W7SED0-F1
#
_entry.id   AF-A0A7W7SED0-F1
#
_cell.length_a   1.000
_cell.length_b   1.000
_cell.length_c   1.000
_cell.angle_alpha   90.00
_cell.angle_beta   90.00
_cell.angle_gamma   90.00
#
_symmetry.space_group_name_H-M   'P 1'
#
loop_
_entity.id
_entity.type
_entity.pdbx_description
1 polymer ?
#
loop_
_entity_poly.entity_id
_entity_poly.type
_entity_poly.pdbx_seq_one_letter_code
_entity_poly.pdbx_strand_id
1 'polypeptide(L)'
;MNARRLPVAVAVLATAVLALTACGPKDPAPASGPSLTATATPAATVTPTAGASAGASVKPTAASKTSPKASGTKAADCTANAAQVGRVIEAAEVGYATHVWMKAKETKFVCGPDVPGESYFAATGAVKVFEFSNDVKTYVLADLKEKQLPLNDFMARAEACLTNAASVKLPYGCYGNQFAITVDPAGKISAIHQMYRA
;
A
#
# COMPACT_ATOMS: atom_id res chain seq x y z
N MET A 1 34.92 -17.78 -46.52
CA MET A 1 35.39 -18.09 -45.15
C MET A 1 36.65 -17.28 -44.89
N ASN A 2 36.56 -16.17 -44.14
CA ASN A 2 37.75 -15.42 -43.72
C ASN A 2 37.68 -15.20 -42.21
N ALA A 3 38.40 -16.05 -41.49
CA ALA A 3 38.64 -15.95 -40.06
C ALA A 3 39.72 -14.90 -39.79
N ARG A 4 39.46 -13.95 -38.89
CA ARG A 4 40.50 -13.16 -38.23
C ARG A 4 40.33 -13.31 -36.72
N ARG A 5 41.37 -13.86 -36.10
CA ARG A 5 41.49 -14.14 -34.67
C ARG A 5 42.35 -13.05 -34.00
N LEU A 6 41.86 -12.57 -32.84
CA LEU A 6 42.57 -12.20 -31.58
C LEU A 6 43.60 -11.03 -31.59
N PRO A 7 43.78 -10.27 -30.48
CA PRO A 7 43.93 -10.79 -29.11
C PRO A 7 43.11 -10.15 -27.98
N VAL A 8 43.02 -10.97 -26.94
CA VAL A 8 42.52 -10.78 -25.58
C VAL A 8 43.43 -9.83 -24.78
N ALA A 9 42.83 -8.91 -24.04
CA ALA A 9 43.50 -8.18 -22.95
C ALA A 9 42.79 -8.54 -21.64
N VAL A 10 43.44 -9.40 -20.84
CA VAL A 10 43.08 -9.68 -19.45
C VAL A 10 43.78 -8.63 -18.57
N ALA A 11 43.01 -7.83 -17.85
CA ALA A 11 43.52 -7.02 -16.75
C ALA A 11 43.14 -7.72 -15.43
N VAL A 12 44.12 -8.38 -14.81
CA VAL A 12 44.09 -8.84 -13.42
C VAL A 12 44.77 -7.78 -12.56
N LEU A 13 44.09 -7.24 -11.54
CA LEU A 13 44.63 -6.53 -10.36
C LEU A 13 43.43 -6.34 -9.40
N ALA A 14 43.48 -6.47 -8.08
CA ALA A 14 44.33 -7.19 -7.14
C ALA A 14 43.44 -7.34 -5.88
N THR A 15 43.47 -8.49 -5.22
CA THR A 15 42.72 -8.77 -3.99
C THR A 15 43.31 -8.02 -2.80
N ALA A 16 42.53 -7.15 -2.15
CA ALA A 16 42.81 -6.68 -0.80
C ALA A 16 42.02 -7.54 0.20
N VAL A 17 42.72 -8.49 0.82
CA VAL A 17 42.25 -9.27 1.97
C VAL A 17 42.70 -8.52 3.22
N LEU A 18 41.76 -7.89 3.95
CA LEU A 18 42.01 -7.53 5.34
C LEU A 18 41.40 -8.62 6.23
N ALA A 19 42.29 -9.50 6.70
CA ALA A 19 42.04 -10.39 7.81
C ALA A 19 42.21 -9.60 9.12
N LEU A 20 41.13 -9.43 9.89
CA LEU A 20 41.23 -9.13 11.32
C LEU A 20 40.58 -10.27 12.12
N THR A 21 41.47 -11.08 12.67
CA THR A 21 41.42 -11.79 13.95
C THR A 21 40.13 -12.53 14.34
N ALA A 22 40.19 -13.85 14.19
CA ALA A 22 39.39 -14.81 14.93
C ALA A 22 39.57 -14.64 16.45
N CYS A 23 38.46 -14.63 17.19
CA CYS A 23 38.43 -15.07 18.58
C CYS A 23 37.20 -15.98 18.70
N GLY A 24 37.42 -17.29 18.76
CA GLY A 24 36.40 -18.27 19.14
C GLY A 24 36.36 -18.48 20.67
N PRO A 25 35.66 -19.51 21.16
CA PRO A 25 34.25 -19.45 21.54
C PRO A 25 34.04 -19.56 23.06
N LYS A 26 32.88 -19.11 23.57
CA LYS A 26 32.35 -19.49 24.91
C LYS A 26 30.85 -19.18 25.04
N ASP A 27 30.03 -20.23 25.00
CA ASP A 27 28.69 -20.27 25.63
C ASP A 27 28.83 -20.75 27.09
N PRO A 28 27.77 -20.73 27.93
CA PRO A 28 26.74 -19.71 28.14
C PRO A 28 26.57 -19.39 29.66
N ALA A 29 25.99 -18.25 30.04
CA ALA A 29 25.28 -18.08 31.31
C ALA A 29 24.41 -16.80 31.33
N PRO A 30 23.22 -16.83 31.95
CA PRO A 30 22.22 -15.77 31.86
C PRO A 30 22.42 -14.68 32.92
N ALA A 31 22.13 -13.42 32.58
CA ALA A 31 22.01 -12.34 33.55
C ALA A 31 20.86 -11.39 33.17
N SER A 32 19.71 -11.70 33.76
CA SER A 32 18.67 -10.84 34.35
C SER A 32 18.70 -9.32 34.14
N GLY A 33 17.63 -8.81 33.51
CA GLY A 33 16.87 -7.61 33.93
C GLY A 33 17.05 -6.33 33.11
N PRO A 34 16.08 -5.37 33.15
CA PRO A 34 14.78 -5.38 33.81
C PRO A 34 13.58 -5.35 32.84
N SER A 35 12.54 -6.07 33.26
CA SER A 35 11.20 -6.09 32.68
C SER A 35 10.46 -4.77 32.93
N LEU A 36 9.83 -4.22 31.89
CA LEU A 36 8.79 -3.20 32.05
C LEU A 36 7.50 -3.89 32.50
N THR A 37 7.15 -3.70 33.77
CA THR A 37 5.91 -4.17 34.39
C THR A 37 4.73 -3.34 33.88
N ALA A 38 3.84 -4.01 33.15
CA ALA A 38 2.49 -3.54 32.87
C ALA A 38 1.67 -3.49 34.17
N THR A 39 0.99 -2.38 34.38
CA THR A 39 0.12 -2.14 35.54
C THR A 39 -1.19 -2.92 35.38
N ALA A 40 -1.56 -3.62 36.45
CA ALA A 40 -2.72 -4.49 36.54
C ALA A 40 -4.05 -3.71 36.61
N THR A 41 -5.05 -4.24 35.91
CA THR A 41 -6.49 -4.00 36.08
C THR A 41 -6.99 -4.38 37.48
N PRO A 42 -7.81 -3.54 38.14
CA PRO A 42 -8.66 -3.99 39.22
C PRO A 42 -10.00 -4.55 38.69
N ALA A 43 -10.38 -5.70 39.24
CA ALA A 43 -11.70 -6.30 39.11
C ALA A 43 -12.73 -5.53 39.96
N ALA A 44 -13.96 -5.43 39.46
CA ALA A 44 -15.13 -5.13 40.28
C ALA A 44 -16.28 -6.07 39.88
N THR A 45 -16.60 -6.93 40.83
CA THR A 45 -17.73 -7.86 40.92
C THR A 45 -19.04 -7.09 40.92
N VAL A 46 -20.03 -7.52 40.13
CA VAL A 46 -21.43 -7.11 40.33
C VAL A 46 -22.33 -8.34 40.32
N THR A 47 -23.01 -8.51 41.43
CA THR A 47 -23.97 -9.55 41.82
C THR A 47 -25.25 -9.52 40.98
N PRO A 48 -25.92 -10.66 40.75
CA PRO A 48 -27.26 -10.68 40.14
C PRO A 48 -28.34 -10.55 41.23
N THR A 49 -29.30 -9.64 41.05
CA THR A 49 -30.56 -9.62 41.81
C THR A 49 -31.73 -9.64 40.83
N ALA A 50 -32.49 -10.72 40.87
CA ALA A 50 -33.82 -10.81 40.27
C ALA A 50 -34.85 -10.13 41.18
N GLY A 51 -35.78 -9.38 40.59
CA GLY A 51 -36.93 -8.78 41.27
C GLY A 51 -38.03 -8.46 40.26
N ALA A 52 -39.18 -9.11 40.44
CA ALA A 52 -40.32 -9.10 39.52
C ALA A 52 -41.32 -7.95 39.78
N SER A 53 -42.20 -7.77 38.79
CA SER A 53 -43.59 -7.25 38.87
C SER A 53 -43.83 -5.78 39.26
N ALA A 54 -44.44 -5.01 38.35
CA ALA A 54 -45.88 -4.71 38.34
C ALA A 54 -46.17 -3.60 37.32
N GLY A 55 -47.34 -3.65 36.70
CA GLY A 55 -47.68 -2.89 35.51
C GLY A 55 -48.17 -1.45 35.74
N ALA A 56 -48.26 -0.72 34.64
CA ALA A 56 -49.21 0.37 34.46
C ALA A 56 -49.42 0.63 32.96
N SER A 57 -50.62 0.29 32.48
CA SER A 57 -51.16 0.69 31.19
C SER A 57 -51.13 2.21 31.02
N VAL A 58 -50.56 2.70 29.92
CA VAL A 58 -50.96 3.98 29.35
C VAL A 58 -51.16 3.82 27.84
N LYS A 59 -52.34 4.24 27.43
CA LYS A 59 -53.03 4.20 26.13
C LYS A 59 -52.21 4.86 24.98
N PRO A 60 -52.37 4.38 23.72
CA PRO A 60 -51.69 4.96 22.57
C PRO A 60 -52.40 6.22 22.07
N THR A 61 -51.65 7.31 21.88
CA THR A 61 -52.14 8.53 21.21
C THR A 61 -51.50 8.64 19.84
N ALA A 62 -52.36 8.89 18.86
CA ALA A 62 -52.09 8.82 17.44
C ALA A 62 -51.25 10.00 16.89
N ALA A 63 -50.68 9.72 15.71
CA ALA A 63 -50.40 10.61 14.60
C ALA A 63 -49.21 11.59 14.70
N SER A 64 -48.16 11.27 13.94
CA SER A 64 -47.62 12.19 12.94
C SER A 64 -47.09 11.38 11.76
N LYS A 65 -47.89 11.36 10.68
CA LYS A 65 -47.47 10.91 9.36
C LYS A 65 -46.53 11.99 8.80
N THR A 66 -45.23 11.85 9.05
CA THR A 66 -44.23 12.51 8.21
C THR A 66 -44.08 11.68 6.95
N SER A 67 -44.75 12.11 5.88
CA SER A 67 -44.51 11.62 4.53
C SER A 67 -43.00 11.63 4.24
N PRO A 68 -42.41 10.56 3.67
CA PRO A 68 -41.09 10.66 3.11
C PRO A 68 -41.15 11.66 1.97
N LYS A 69 -40.51 12.81 2.15
CA LYS A 69 -40.27 13.77 1.08
C LYS A 69 -39.38 13.07 0.06
N ALA A 70 -39.99 12.58 -1.01
CA ALA A 70 -39.28 12.23 -2.23
C ALA A 70 -38.68 13.51 -2.80
N SER A 71 -37.42 13.79 -2.48
CA SER A 71 -36.60 14.79 -3.14
C SER A 71 -35.15 14.42 -2.94
N GLY A 72 -34.56 13.97 -4.03
CA GLY A 72 -33.17 13.53 -4.09
C GLY A 72 -33.05 12.63 -5.29
N THR A 73 -32.72 13.23 -6.44
CA THR A 73 -32.07 12.55 -7.57
C THR A 73 -31.24 11.39 -7.03
N LYS A 74 -31.42 10.16 -7.54
CA LYS A 74 -30.58 9.01 -7.15
C LYS A 74 -29.14 9.51 -7.03
N ALA A 75 -28.58 9.50 -5.82
CA ALA A 75 -27.17 9.81 -5.64
C ALA A 75 -26.44 8.93 -6.65
N ALA A 76 -25.70 9.57 -7.56
CA ALA A 76 -24.92 8.82 -8.54
C ALA A 76 -24.09 7.80 -7.75
N ASP A 77 -24.15 6.54 -8.17
CA ASP A 77 -23.43 5.47 -7.49
C ASP A 77 -21.93 5.77 -7.62
N CYS A 78 -21.36 6.37 -6.58
CA CYS A 78 -19.96 6.77 -6.53
C CYS A 78 -19.03 5.56 -6.70
N THR A 79 -19.52 4.33 -6.49
CA THR A 79 -18.73 3.10 -6.59
C THR A 79 -18.54 2.61 -8.01
N ALA A 80 -19.31 3.12 -8.99
CA ALA A 80 -19.19 2.72 -10.39
C ALA A 80 -17.77 2.99 -10.97
N ASN A 81 -17.14 4.09 -10.55
CA ASN A 81 -15.78 4.43 -10.97
C ASN A 81 -14.73 3.48 -10.39
N ALA A 82 -14.94 2.96 -9.17
CA ALA A 82 -14.02 2.02 -8.52
C ALA A 82 -13.88 0.72 -9.32
N ALA A 83 -14.99 0.23 -9.87
CA ALA A 83 -15.02 -0.99 -10.67
C ALA A 83 -14.19 -0.89 -11.96
N GLN A 84 -14.03 0.32 -12.50
CA GLN A 84 -13.28 0.56 -13.73
C GLN A 84 -11.75 0.57 -13.48
N VAL A 85 -11.33 1.06 -12.32
CA VAL A 85 -9.90 1.18 -11.96
C VAL A 85 -9.32 -0.14 -11.46
N GLY A 86 -10.12 -0.93 -10.71
CA GLY A 86 -9.68 -2.19 -10.15
C GLY A 86 -8.85 -2.04 -8.86
N ARG A 87 -7.84 -2.90 -8.68
CA ARG A 87 -7.03 -2.95 -7.45
C ARG A 87 -6.00 -1.82 -7.44
N VAL A 88 -5.97 -1.05 -6.37
CA VAL A 88 -5.06 0.10 -6.23
C VAL A 88 -4.18 -0.05 -4.99
N ILE A 89 -2.90 0.24 -5.16
CA ILE A 89 -1.89 0.24 -4.10
C ILE A 89 -1.24 1.61 -3.97
N GLU A 90 -0.78 1.95 -2.77
CA GLU A 90 0.01 3.15 -2.51
C GLU A 90 1.44 2.73 -2.17
N ALA A 91 2.40 3.11 -3.01
CA ALA A 91 3.80 2.74 -2.82
C ALA A 91 4.36 3.40 -1.56
N ALA A 92 5.13 2.64 -0.79
CA ALA A 92 5.79 3.08 0.42
C ALA A 92 7.33 2.98 0.31
N GLU A 93 7.82 1.97 -0.41
CA GLU A 93 9.25 1.74 -0.63
C GLU A 93 9.42 0.90 -1.89
N VAL A 94 10.55 1.06 -2.57
CA VAL A 94 10.93 0.26 -3.73
C VAL A 94 12.33 -0.31 -3.50
N GLY A 95 12.62 -1.47 -4.10
CA GLY A 95 13.93 -2.06 -3.94
C GLY A 95 14.29 -3.08 -5.01
N TYR A 96 15.60 -3.34 -5.06
CA TYR A 96 16.24 -4.25 -5.98
C TYR A 96 17.11 -5.19 -5.13
N ALA A 97 16.76 -6.48 -5.12
CA ALA A 97 17.59 -7.52 -4.50
C ALA A 97 17.93 -8.57 -5.56
N THR A 98 17.50 -9.81 -5.38
CA THR A 98 17.51 -10.83 -6.46
C THR A 98 16.45 -10.59 -7.52
N HIS A 99 15.37 -9.89 -7.16
CA HIS A 99 14.29 -9.45 -8.03
C HIS A 99 13.88 -8.01 -7.70
N VAL A 100 13.15 -7.37 -8.61
CA VAL A 100 12.56 -6.04 -8.42
C VAL A 100 11.27 -6.20 -7.59
N TRP A 101 11.13 -5.38 -6.54
CA TRP A 101 9.96 -5.41 -5.66
C TRP A 101 9.56 -4.01 -5.19
N MET A 102 8.30 -3.89 -4.77
CA MET A 102 7.73 -2.68 -4.19
C MET A 102 7.00 -3.04 -2.90
N LYS A 103 7.27 -2.32 -1.82
CA LYS A 103 6.42 -2.35 -0.63
C LYS A 103 5.32 -1.30 -0.79
N ALA A 104 4.08 -1.71 -0.62
CA ALA A 104 2.94 -0.84 -0.78
C ALA A 104 1.83 -1.17 0.24
N LYS A 105 0.97 -0.19 0.51
CA LYS A 105 -0.28 -0.40 1.24
C LYS A 105 -1.40 -0.65 0.24
N GLU A 106 -2.33 -1.54 0.60
CA GLU A 106 -3.55 -1.66 -0.19
C GLU A 106 -4.46 -0.49 0.09
N THR A 107 -5.18 -0.04 -0.93
CA THR A 107 -6.11 1.06 -0.78
C THR A 107 -7.55 0.56 -0.75
N LYS A 108 -8.42 1.34 -0.13
CA LYS A 108 -9.86 1.16 -0.19
C LYS A 108 -10.47 2.37 -0.90
N PHE A 109 -11.42 2.10 -1.79
CA PHE A 109 -12.21 3.16 -2.41
C PHE A 109 -13.15 3.79 -1.38
N VAL A 110 -13.13 5.11 -1.29
CA VAL A 110 -13.94 5.90 -0.38
C VAL A 110 -14.71 6.94 -1.19
N CYS A 111 -16.02 6.99 -0.98
CA CYS A 111 -16.84 8.09 -1.46
C CYS A 111 -16.72 9.24 -0.45
N GLY A 112 -16.35 10.42 -0.94
CA GLY A 112 -16.22 11.62 -0.13
C GLY A 112 -17.58 12.00 0.49
N PRO A 113 -17.60 12.43 1.77
CA PRO A 113 -18.85 12.76 2.46
C PRO A 113 -19.46 14.11 2.01
N ASP A 114 -18.64 15.01 1.48
CA ASP A 114 -19.01 16.42 1.31
C ASP A 114 -19.44 16.80 -0.12
N VAL A 115 -19.01 16.05 -1.14
CA VAL A 115 -19.29 16.35 -2.56
C VAL A 115 -19.81 15.10 -3.27
N PRO A 116 -21.07 15.10 -3.77
CA PRO A 116 -21.60 13.99 -4.56
C PRO A 116 -20.72 13.72 -5.78
N GLY A 117 -20.20 12.50 -5.88
CA GLY A 117 -19.35 12.07 -7.00
C GLY A 117 -17.85 12.23 -6.76
N GLU A 118 -17.41 12.85 -5.66
CA GLU A 118 -16.01 12.79 -5.28
C GLU A 118 -15.67 11.47 -4.62
N SER A 119 -14.65 10.82 -5.16
CA SER A 119 -14.21 9.53 -4.70
C SER A 119 -12.70 9.45 -4.78
N TYR A 120 -12.09 8.76 -3.81
CA TYR A 120 -10.65 8.61 -3.75
C TYR A 120 -10.27 7.25 -3.20
N PHE A 121 -9.03 6.86 -3.44
CA PHE A 121 -8.44 5.66 -2.84
C PHE A 121 -7.66 6.08 -1.59
N ALA A 122 -8.06 5.53 -0.44
CA ALA A 122 -7.39 5.74 0.83
C ALA A 122 -6.50 4.54 1.13
N ALA A 123 -5.21 4.73 1.42
CA ALA A 123 -4.35 3.65 1.89
C ALA A 123 -4.86 3.07 3.22
N THR A 124 -4.87 1.74 3.32
CA THR A 124 -5.39 0.99 4.46
C THR A 124 -4.47 -0.17 4.83
N GLY A 125 -4.46 -0.52 6.12
CA GLY A 125 -3.77 -1.70 6.61
C GLY A 125 -2.24 -1.60 6.62
N ALA A 126 -1.61 -2.78 6.72
CA ALA A 126 -0.17 -2.93 6.82
C ALA A 126 0.50 -2.86 5.43
N VAL A 127 1.77 -2.45 5.43
CA VAL A 127 2.63 -2.49 4.24
C VAL A 127 2.94 -3.94 3.87
N LYS A 128 2.76 -4.29 2.60
CA LYS A 128 3.05 -5.62 2.04
C LYS A 128 4.07 -5.51 0.91
N VAL A 129 4.82 -6.59 0.66
CA VAL A 129 5.73 -6.69 -0.48
C VAL A 129 4.96 -7.19 -1.70
N PHE A 130 5.16 -6.52 -2.83
CA PHE A 130 4.67 -6.87 -4.14
C PHE A 130 5.85 -7.11 -5.06
N GLU A 131 5.83 -8.23 -5.76
CA GLU A 131 6.82 -8.57 -6.77
C GLU A 131 6.27 -8.27 -8.16
N PHE A 132 7.18 -7.99 -9.09
CA PHE A 132 6.84 -7.83 -10.50
C PHE A 132 7.02 -9.15 -11.26
N SER A 133 6.11 -9.41 -12.19
CA SER A 133 6.31 -10.46 -13.20
C SER A 133 7.47 -10.06 -14.14
N ASN A 134 8.06 -11.04 -14.82
CA ASN A 134 9.17 -10.79 -15.75
C ASN A 134 8.75 -9.93 -16.95
N ASP A 135 7.48 -10.03 -17.38
CA ASP A 135 6.93 -9.33 -18.54
C ASP A 135 6.03 -8.15 -18.14
N VAL A 136 6.27 -7.56 -16.97
CA VAL A 136 5.44 -6.48 -16.46
C VAL A 136 5.40 -5.28 -17.40
N LYS A 137 4.20 -4.74 -17.59
CA LYS A 137 4.00 -3.45 -18.27
C LYS A 137 3.82 -2.35 -17.23
N THR A 138 4.67 -1.33 -17.27
CA THR A 138 4.59 -0.19 -16.35
C THR A 138 4.21 1.07 -17.09
N TYR A 139 3.27 1.83 -16.55
CA TYR A 139 2.74 3.05 -17.16
C TYR A 139 2.77 4.20 -16.15
N VAL A 140 3.26 5.35 -16.60
CA VAL A 140 3.29 6.59 -15.83
C VAL A 140 2.51 7.68 -16.55
N LEU A 141 2.14 8.72 -15.82
CA LEU A 141 1.49 9.89 -16.41
C LEU A 141 2.54 10.95 -16.78
N ALA A 142 2.57 11.32 -18.05
CA ALA A 142 3.32 12.44 -18.60
C ALA A 142 2.32 13.43 -19.22
N ASP A 143 2.20 14.63 -18.67
CA ASP A 143 1.15 15.60 -19.03
C ASP A 143 -0.25 14.98 -19.00
N LEU A 144 -0.53 14.18 -17.96
CA LEU A 144 -1.79 13.42 -17.77
C LEU A 144 -2.09 12.39 -18.86
N LYS A 145 -1.11 12.02 -19.68
CA LYS A 145 -1.21 10.93 -20.66
C LYS A 145 -0.38 9.75 -20.22
N GLU A 146 -0.93 8.55 -20.38
CA GLU A 146 -0.19 7.32 -20.09
C GLU A 146 0.99 7.16 -21.04
N LYS A 147 2.14 6.87 -20.46
CA LYS A 147 3.37 6.53 -21.16
C LYS A 147 3.95 5.27 -20.54
N GLN A 148 4.16 4.27 -21.39
CA GLN A 148 4.84 3.05 -20.97
C GLN A 148 6.33 3.32 -20.72
N LEU A 149 6.86 2.76 -19.64
CA LEU A 149 8.29 2.79 -19.34
C LEU A 149 8.84 1.38 -19.14
N PRO A 150 10.16 1.20 -19.28
CA PRO A 150 10.83 0.03 -18.72
C PRO A 150 10.65 -0.03 -17.19
N LEU A 151 10.65 -1.24 -16.61
CA LEU A 151 10.46 -1.44 -15.17
C LEU A 151 11.47 -0.63 -14.33
N ASN A 152 12.76 -0.63 -14.71
CA ASN A 152 13.80 0.09 -13.95
C ASN A 152 13.56 1.61 -13.93
N ASP A 153 13.13 2.19 -15.06
CA ASP A 153 12.84 3.63 -15.14
C ASP A 153 11.59 3.99 -14.33
N PHE A 154 10.58 3.12 -14.35
CA PHE A 154 9.40 3.25 -13.51
C PHE A 154 9.78 3.23 -12.02
N MET A 155 10.62 2.27 -11.61
CA MET A 155 11.02 2.09 -10.22
C MET A 155 11.92 3.22 -9.73
N ALA A 156 12.87 3.69 -10.54
CA ALA A 156 13.67 4.88 -10.23
C ALA A 156 12.80 6.13 -10.05
N ARG A 157 11.72 6.25 -10.85
CA ARG A 157 10.76 7.36 -10.70
C ARG A 157 9.90 7.21 -9.44
N ALA A 158 9.42 6.01 -9.14
CA ALA A 158 8.70 5.74 -7.91
C ALA A 158 9.57 6.06 -6.68
N GLU A 159 10.85 5.67 -6.70
CA GLU A 159 11.83 6.03 -5.67
C GLU A 159 12.00 7.55 -5.55
N ALA A 160 12.17 8.26 -6.67
CA ALA A 160 12.29 9.71 -6.68
C ALA A 160 11.04 10.37 -6.07
N CYS A 161 9.85 9.86 -6.35
CA CYS A 161 8.62 10.38 -5.76
C CYS A 161 8.48 10.11 -4.26
N LEU A 162 9.09 9.04 -3.74
CA LEU A 162 9.08 8.71 -2.31
C LEU A 162 10.13 9.49 -1.52
N THR A 163 11.29 9.77 -2.13
CA THR A 163 12.47 10.31 -1.43
C THR A 163 12.70 11.78 -1.72
N ASN A 164 12.43 12.25 -2.94
CA ASN A 164 12.67 13.61 -3.39
C ASN A 164 11.74 13.99 -4.56
N ALA A 165 10.45 14.20 -4.28
CA ALA A 165 9.45 14.47 -5.30
C ALA A 165 9.78 15.70 -6.19
N ALA A 166 10.53 16.68 -5.66
CA ALA A 166 10.97 17.86 -6.42
C ALA A 166 11.99 17.53 -7.53
N SER A 167 12.68 16.38 -7.44
CA SER A 167 13.58 15.91 -8.49
C SER A 167 12.86 15.39 -9.73
N VAL A 168 11.57 15.07 -9.59
CA VAL A 168 10.73 14.59 -10.69
C VAL A 168 10.39 15.76 -11.60
N LYS A 169 11.04 15.79 -12.77
CA LYS A 169 10.85 16.84 -13.76
C LYS A 169 9.59 16.62 -14.60
N LEU A 170 8.98 17.72 -15.01
CA LEU A 170 7.97 17.76 -16.06
C LEU A 170 8.47 17.02 -17.31
N PRO A 171 7.59 16.32 -18.05
CA PRO A 171 6.11 16.34 -17.95
C PRO A 171 5.51 15.40 -16.88
N TYR A 172 6.32 14.79 -16.04
CA TYR A 172 5.86 13.75 -15.12
C TYR A 172 5.51 14.29 -13.73
N GLY A 173 4.68 13.56 -12.99
CA GLY A 173 4.31 13.87 -11.61
C GLY A 173 4.30 12.64 -10.70
N CYS A 174 4.11 12.85 -9.40
CA CYS A 174 4.11 11.77 -8.39
C CYS A 174 2.71 11.30 -8.00
N TYR A 175 1.69 12.16 -8.12
CA TYR A 175 0.27 11.83 -7.98
C TYR A 175 -0.07 10.93 -6.77
N GLY A 176 0.51 11.23 -5.61
CA GLY A 176 0.25 10.50 -4.36
C GLY A 176 0.84 9.08 -4.30
N ASN A 177 1.69 8.68 -5.24
CA ASN A 177 2.30 7.34 -5.30
C ASN A 177 1.27 6.20 -5.34
N GLN A 178 0.08 6.48 -5.89
CA GLN A 178 -0.97 5.48 -6.06
C GLN A 178 -0.92 4.87 -7.46
N PHE A 179 -1.06 3.55 -7.51
CA PHE A 179 -0.97 2.78 -8.73
C PHE A 179 -2.09 1.75 -8.81
N ALA A 180 -2.79 1.73 -9.95
CA ALA A 180 -3.69 0.65 -10.29
C ALA A 180 -2.86 -0.54 -10.79
N ILE A 181 -3.11 -1.73 -10.27
CA ILE A 181 -2.35 -2.94 -10.58
C ILE A 181 -3.24 -4.05 -11.13
N THR A 182 -2.68 -4.80 -12.08
CA THR A 182 -3.14 -6.14 -12.44
C THR A 182 -2.13 -7.14 -11.94
N VAL A 183 -2.61 -8.28 -11.46
CA VAL A 183 -1.80 -9.34 -10.89
C VAL A 183 -2.00 -10.62 -11.69
N ASP A 184 -0.92 -11.34 -11.97
CA ASP A 184 -0.95 -12.63 -12.64
C ASP A 184 -1.45 -13.76 -11.71
N PRO A 185 -1.68 -14.99 -12.22
CA PRO A 185 -2.08 -16.12 -11.39
C PRO A 185 -1.07 -16.52 -10.29
N ALA A 186 0.19 -16.10 -10.40
CA ALA A 186 1.23 -16.33 -9.40
C ALA A 186 1.27 -15.25 -8.30
N GLY A 187 0.40 -14.24 -8.38
CA GLY A 187 0.35 -13.16 -7.41
C GLY A 187 1.34 -12.03 -7.67
N LYS A 188 2.02 -12.00 -8.83
CA LYS A 188 2.96 -10.94 -9.21
C LYS A 188 2.30 -9.88 -10.07
N ILE A 189 2.78 -8.65 -9.98
CA ILE A 189 2.27 -7.52 -10.77
C ILE A 189 2.60 -7.75 -12.25
N SER A 190 1.58 -7.85 -13.09
CA SER A 190 1.67 -8.01 -14.55
C SER A 190 1.45 -6.71 -15.30
N ALA A 191 0.68 -5.77 -14.73
CA ALA A 191 0.58 -4.41 -15.22
C ALA A 191 0.45 -3.44 -14.04
N ILE A 192 1.04 -2.26 -14.17
CA ILE A 192 0.96 -1.19 -13.18
C ILE A 192 0.80 0.16 -13.85
N HIS A 193 -0.20 0.92 -13.44
CA HIS A 193 -0.59 2.21 -14.02
C HIS A 193 -0.58 3.26 -12.92
N GLN A 194 0.18 4.34 -13.12
CA GLN A 194 0.14 5.48 -12.21
C GLN A 194 -1.24 6.14 -12.27
N MET A 195 -1.84 6.32 -11.10
CA MET A 195 -3.13 6.98 -10.99
C MET A 195 -2.97 8.49 -10.93
N TYR A 196 -3.94 9.20 -11.52
CA TYR A 196 -4.14 10.60 -11.22
C TYR A 196 -5.08 10.72 -10.02
N ARG A 197 -4.66 11.45 -8.99
CA ARG A 197 -5.54 11.94 -7.94
C ARG A 197 -5.78 13.41 -8.24
N ALA A 198 -7.01 13.75 -8.65
CA ALA A 198 -7.48 15.13 -8.71
C ALA A 198 -7.59 15.69 -7.29
#